data_AF-A0A920RCT1-F1
#
_entry.id   AF-A0A920RCT1-F1
#
_cell.length_a   1.000
_cell.length_b   1.000
_cell.length_c   1.000
_cell.angle_alpha   90.00
_cell.angle_beta   90.00
_cell.angle_gamma   90.00
#
_symmetry.space_group_name_H-M   'P 1'
#
loop_
_entity.id
_entity.type
_entity.pdbx_description
1 polymer ?
#
loop_
_entity_poly.entity_id
_entity_poly.type
_entity_poly.pdbx_seq_one_letter_code
_entity_poly.pdbx_strand_id
1 'polypeptide(L)'
;MPIVRDLAPEFGLDPQWAAIWFGILFCMNMQISYLSPPFGPAAFYLKGVAPPEITLQDIYNSLWPFMGLQILALALVMKFPQLALWLPMLQSVN
;
A
#
# COMPACT_ATOMS: atom_id res chain seq x y z
N MET A 1 -11.13 5.94 12.22
CA MET A 1 -12.03 5.22 11.30
C MET A 1 -13.08 4.49 12.13
N PRO A 2 -14.27 5.06 12.38
CA PRO A 2 -15.32 4.43 13.19
C PRO A 2 -15.65 3.01 12.72
N ILE A 3 -15.89 2.85 11.41
CA ILE A 3 -16.22 1.56 10.77
C ILE A 3 -15.16 0.47 11.03
N VAL A 4 -13.87 0.80 10.93
CA VAL A 4 -12.78 -0.18 11.15
C VAL A 4 -12.69 -0.60 12.62
N ARG A 5 -12.98 0.31 13.55
CA ARG A 5 -12.97 0.02 14.98
C ARG A 5 -14.12 -0.92 15.35
N ASP A 6 -15.27 -0.73 14.71
CA ASP A 6 -16.45 -1.58 14.95
C ASP A 6 -16.25 -3.00 14.39
N LEU A 7 -15.48 -3.16 13.30
CA LEU A 7 -15.14 -4.44 12.69
C LEU A 7 -13.92 -5.14 13.34
N ALA A 8 -13.23 -4.48 14.28
CA ALA A 8 -12.03 -5.02 14.92
C ALA A 8 -12.19 -6.43 15.55
N PRO A 9 -13.34 -6.77 16.19
CA PRO A 9 -13.56 -8.11 16.74
C PRO A 9 -13.53 -9.23 15.68
N GLU A 10 -13.92 -8.93 14.43
CA GLU A 10 -13.92 -9.90 13.33
C GLU A 10 -12.49 -10.29 12.92
N PHE A 11 -11.55 -9.36 13.09
CA PHE A 11 -10.13 -9.55 12.78
C PHE A 11 -9.31 -10.06 13.98
N GLY A 12 -9.95 -10.27 15.14
CA GLY A 12 -9.26 -10.66 16.38
C GLY A 12 -8.25 -9.61 16.88
N LEU A 13 -8.45 -8.34 16.52
CA LEU A 13 -7.58 -7.23 16.88
C LEU A 13 -8.30 -6.27 17.83
N ASP A 14 -7.57 -5.62 18.73
CA ASP A 14 -8.15 -4.50 19.47
C ASP A 14 -8.52 -3.35 18.51
N PRO A 15 -9.59 -2.58 18.79
CA PRO A 15 -10.05 -1.49 17.93
C PRO A 15 -8.96 -0.47 17.55
N GLN A 16 -8.01 -0.21 18.46
CA GLN A 16 -6.88 0.68 18.20
C GLN A 16 -5.91 0.09 17.18
N TRP A 17 -5.52 -1.17 17.36
CA TRP A 17 -4.58 -1.86 16.47
C TRP A 17 -5.20 -2.14 15.10
N ALA A 18 -6.50 -2.47 15.05
CA ALA A 18 -7.26 -2.61 13.81
C ALA A 18 -7.24 -1.32 12.97
N ALA A 19 -7.42 -0.16 13.60
CA ALA A 19 -7.38 1.12 12.91
C ALA A 19 -5.98 1.44 12.32
N ILE A 20 -4.91 1.11 13.04
CA ILE A 20 -3.52 1.32 12.58
C ILE A 20 -3.22 0.37 11.42
N TRP A 21 -3.50 -0.93 11.58
CA TRP A 21 -3.29 -1.94 10.55
C TRP A 21 -4.04 -1.60 9.26
N PHE A 22 -5.32 -1.21 9.36
CA PHE A 22 -6.09 -0.77 8.20
C PHE A 22 -5.52 0.50 7.57
N GLY A 23 -5.05 1.45 8.37
CA GLY A 23 -4.38 2.64 7.85
C GLY A 23 -3.15 2.30 7.00
N ILE A 24 -2.36 1.31 7.44
CA ILE A 24 -1.19 0.82 6.70
C ILE A 24 -1.62 0.14 5.39
N LEU A 25 -2.62 -0.75 5.43
CA LEU A 25 -3.18 -1.37 4.23
C LEU A 25 -3.72 -0.34 3.24
N PHE A 26 -4.40 0.69 3.73
CA PHE A 26 -4.91 1.79 2.91
C PHE A 26 -3.77 2.55 2.23
N CYS A 27 -2.71 2.90 2.96
CA CYS A 27 -1.52 3.56 2.41
C CYS A 27 -0.81 2.70 1.36
N MET A 28 -0.70 1.39 1.57
CA MET A 28 -0.12 0.46 0.60
C MET A 28 -0.98 0.38 -0.67
N ASN A 29 -2.30 0.25 -0.51
CA ASN A 29 -3.24 0.24 -1.62
C ASN A 29 -3.21 1.55 -2.43
N MET A 30 -3.09 2.69 -1.75
CA MET A 30 -2.91 3.98 -2.42
C MET A 30 -1.63 4.04 -3.25
N GLN A 31 -0.50 3.51 -2.77
CA GLN A 31 0.73 3.44 -3.55
C GLN A 31 0.54 2.63 -4.84
N ILE A 32 -0.13 1.48 -4.77
CA ILE A 32 -0.44 0.66 -5.94
C ILE A 32 -1.33 1.45 -6.93
N SER A 33 -2.34 2.15 -6.41
CA SER A 33 -3.24 2.97 -7.23
C SER A 33 -2.51 4.10 -7.97
N TYR A 34 -1.48 4.69 -7.37
CA TYR A 34 -0.69 5.76 -8.00
C TYR A 34 0.22 5.27 -9.14
N LEU A 35 0.46 3.95 -9.21
CA LEU A 35 1.33 3.31 -10.22
C LEU A 35 0.52 2.59 -11.31
N SER A 36 -0.73 2.21 -11.02
CA SER A 36 -1.57 1.41 -11.92
C SER A 36 -2.07 2.22 -13.13
N PRO A 37 -1.94 1.73 -14.38
CA PRO A 37 -2.64 2.32 -15.52
C PRO A 37 -4.18 2.17 -15.36
N PRO A 38 -5.03 3.13 -15.81
CA PRO A 38 -4.78 4.36 -16.58
C PRO A 38 -4.61 5.63 -15.72
N PHE A 39 -4.74 5.52 -14.40
CA PHE A 39 -4.71 6.63 -13.43
C PHE A 39 -3.40 6.64 -12.63
N GLY A 40 -2.26 6.50 -13.31
CA GLY A 40 -0.95 6.54 -12.65
C GLY A 40 -0.27 7.92 -12.77
N PRO A 41 -0.59 8.93 -11.93
CA PRO A 41 0.05 10.24 -11.96
C PRO A 41 1.57 10.15 -11.95
N ALA A 42 2.13 9.17 -11.24
CA ALA A 42 3.57 8.95 -11.16
C ALA A 42 4.17 8.63 -12.55
N ALA A 43 3.50 7.78 -13.35
CA ALA A 43 3.96 7.44 -14.70
C ALA A 43 3.87 8.64 -15.66
N PHE A 44 2.81 9.45 -15.56
CA PHE A 44 2.70 10.69 -16.35
C PHE A 44 3.73 11.74 -15.96
N TYR A 45 4.02 11.87 -14.66
CA TYR A 45 5.06 12.76 -14.15
C TYR A 45 6.44 12.34 -14.68
N LEU A 46 6.76 11.04 -14.61
CA LEU A 46 7.99 10.49 -15.17
C LEU A 46 8.08 10.73 -16.69
N LYS A 47 6.97 10.56 -17.42
CA LYS A 47 6.96 10.84 -18.86
C LYS A 47 7.24 12.31 -19.20
N GLY A 48 6.89 13.24 -18.30
CA GLY A 48 7.15 14.68 -18.48
C GLY A 48 8.64 15.05 -18.47
N VAL A 49 9.50 14.25 -17.84
CA VAL A 49 10.96 14.47 -17.76
C VAL A 49 11.77 13.44 -18.54
N ALA A 50 11.13 12.35 -18.98
CA ALA A 50 11.79 11.29 -19.73
C ALA A 50 12.07 11.71 -21.19
N PRO A 51 13.19 11.25 -21.76
CA PRO A 51 13.51 11.45 -23.17
C PRO A 51 12.36 11.01 -24.11
N PRO A 52 12.23 11.61 -25.31
CA PRO A 52 11.14 11.32 -26.24
C PRO A 52 11.12 9.86 -26.70
N GLU A 53 12.26 9.17 -26.68
CA GLU A 53 12.41 7.76 -27.06
C GLU A 53 11.75 6.80 -26.05
N ILE A 54 11.61 7.21 -24.78
CA ILE A 54 10.97 6.40 -23.74
C ILE A 54 9.46 6.57 -23.85
N THR A 55 8.73 5.52 -24.17
CA THR A 55 7.27 5.58 -24.25
C THR A 55 6.64 5.43 -22.86
N LEU A 56 5.37 5.85 -22.73
CA LEU A 56 4.59 5.61 -21.51
C LEU A 56 4.48 4.10 -21.22
N GLN A 57 4.47 3.28 -22.28
CA GLN A 57 4.43 1.82 -22.18
C GLN A 57 5.72 1.25 -21.59
N ASP A 58 6.88 1.79 -21.94
CA ASP A 58 8.16 1.38 -21.34
C ASP A 58 8.21 1.65 -19.83
N ILE A 59 7.63 2.78 -19.41
CA ILE A 59 7.48 3.14 -18.00
C ILE A 59 6.57 2.12 -17.30
N TYR A 60 5.39 1.84 -17.85
CA TYR A 60 4.46 0.87 -17.25
C TYR A 60 5.00 -0.56 -17.21
N ASN A 61 5.71 -0.99 -18.25
CA ASN A 61 6.38 -2.30 -18.28
C ASN A 61 7.41 -2.44 -17.15
N SER A 62 8.10 -1.35 -16.81
CA SER A 62 9.05 -1.30 -15.69
C SER A 62 8.35 -1.27 -14.33
N LEU A 63 7.13 -0.73 -14.25
CA LEU A 63 6.35 -0.66 -13.01
C LEU A 63 5.65 -1.97 -12.67
N TRP A 64 5.23 -2.77 -13.65
CA TRP A 64 4.56 -4.06 -13.46
C TRP A 64 5.22 -4.99 -12.43
N PRO A 65 6.54 -5.30 -12.51
CA PRO A 65 7.19 -6.15 -11.52
C PRO A 65 7.15 -5.56 -10.11
N PHE A 66 7.28 -4.24 -10.00
CA PHE A 66 7.22 -3.54 -8.71
C PHE A 66 5.81 -3.55 -8.11
N MET A 67 4.77 -3.34 -8.92
CA MET A 67 3.39 -3.47 -8.47
C MET A 67 3.08 -4.90 -8.01
N GLY A 68 3.62 -5.92 -8.70
CA GLY A 68 3.50 -7.31 -8.27
C GLY A 68 4.06 -7.54 -6.85
N LEU A 69 5.22 -6.96 -6.55
CA LEU A 69 5.80 -7.01 -5.20
C LEU A 69 4.95 -6.25 -4.17
N GLN A 70 4.38 -5.10 -4.54
CA GLN A 70 3.49 -4.35 -3.64
C GLN A 70 2.21 -5.11 -3.32
N ILE A 71 1.60 -5.75 -4.33
CA ILE A 71 0.41 -6.58 -4.13
C ILE A 71 0.73 -7.79 -3.25
N LEU A 72 1.89 -8.43 -3.45
CA LEU A 72 2.35 -9.51 -2.59
C LEU A 72 2.54 -9.03 -1.15
N ALA A 73 3.22 -7.89 -0.95
CA ALA A 73 3.41 -7.31 0.37
C ALA A 73 2.07 -6.94 1.03
N LEU A 74 1.13 -6.37 0.28
CA LEU A 74 -0.23 -6.05 0.73
C LEU A 74 -0.94 -7.33 1.20
N ALA A 75 -0.89 -8.40 0.41
CA ALA A 75 -1.50 -9.68 0.75
C ALA A 75 -0.88 -10.30 2.02
N LEU A 76 0.45 -10.18 2.18
CA LEU A 76 1.15 -10.63 3.38
C LEU A 76 0.74 -9.84 4.62
N VAL A 77 0.72 -8.50 4.55
CA VAL A 77 0.31 -7.65 5.68
C VAL A 77 -1.17 -7.83 6.01
N MET A 78 -2.00 -8.07 5.00
CA MET A 78 -3.43 -8.36 5.19
C MET A 78 -3.63 -9.69 5.92
N LYS A 79 -2.86 -10.72 5.58
CA LYS A 79 -2.95 -12.04 6.24
C LYS A 79 -2.25 -12.07 7.61
N PHE A 80 -1.19 -11.28 7.78
CA PHE A 80 -0.36 -11.26 8.97
C PHE A 80 -0.22 -9.82 9.51
N PRO A 81 -1.21 -9.31 10.27
CA PRO A 81 -1.22 -7.94 10.80
C PRO A 81 0.02 -7.60 11.64
N GLN A 82 0.59 -8.61 12.31
CA GLN A 82 1.82 -8.52 13.10
C GLN A 82 3.00 -7.88 12.33
N LEU A 83 3.09 -8.09 11.00
CA LEU A 83 4.14 -7.50 10.16
C LEU A 83 4.08 -5.97 10.13
N ALA A 84 2.87 -5.41 10.17
CA ALA A 84 2.66 -3.97 10.18
C ALA A 84 2.65 -3.39 11.61
N LEU A 85 2.24 -4.19 12.59
CA LEU A 85 2.02 -3.74 13.96
C LEU A 85 3.26 -3.88 14.85
N TRP A 86 4.29 -4.66 14.49
CA TRP A 86 5.44 -4.88 15.38
C TRP A 86 6.08 -3.58 15.85
N LEU A 87 6.22 -2.60 14.95
CA LEU A 87 7.00 -1.39 15.20
C LEU A 87 6.17 -0.38 16.01
N PRO A 88 4.90 -0.10 15.64
CA PRO A 88 4.00 0.66 16.50
C PRO A 88 3.88 0.06 17.91
N MET A 89 3.78 -1.28 18.01
CA MET A 89 3.72 -1.95 19.32
C MET A 89 4.98 -1.68 20.13
N LEU A 90 6.18 -1.84 19.55
CA LEU A 90 7.44 -1.56 20.21
C LEU A 90 7.57 -0.09 20.68
N GLN A 91 7.14 0.87 19.86
CA GLN A 91 7.22 2.29 20.20
C GLN A 91 6.22 2.70 21.28
N SER A 92 5.09 1.99 21.41
CA SER A 92 4.07 2.28 22.42
C SER A 92 4.42 1.83 23.85
N VAL A 93 5.53 1.09 24.02
CA VAL A 93 5.97 0.56 25.33
C VAL A 93 6.97 1.47 26.05
N ASN A 94 7.25 2.67 25.53
CA ASN A 94 8.07 3.71 26.18
C ASN A 94 7.22 4.92 26.55
#